data_AF-A0A857MJ35-F1
#
_entry.id   AF-A0A857MJ35-F1
#
_cell.length_a   1.000
_cell.length_b   1.000
_cell.length_c   1.000
_cell.angle_alpha   90.00
_cell.angle_beta   90.00
_cell.angle_gamma   90.00
#
_symmetry.space_group_name_H-M   'P 1'
#
loop_
_entity.id
_entity.type
_entity.pdbx_description
1 polymer ?
#
loop_
_entity_poly.entity_id
_entity_poly.type
_entity_poly.pdbx_seq_one_letter_code
_entity_poly.pdbx_strand_id
1 'polypeptide(L)'
;MNTPVTPSSTDTFYIVDFDRTLVDSDKLLQVFIEITNQYILLPIERVQKIDADVKAKGDSFDTASYVRDHLADQDSLDLWERLQKQFIHESRALNMLLPGANELLAYLNRTHKSHGILTYGNPLWQHLKLTASGFNHVHRIVTTDKHKGRLISGWQQSDGSFHLPPEFGGRAVERVVLIDDKSASYDGFPPEPSHGYQPLDYATALPAQLGDVPRNVTHVTSLHQVIDLLE
;
A
#
# COMPACT_ATOMS: atom_id res chain seq x y z
N MET A 1 -3.58 18.84 -40.88
CA MET A 1 -2.58 17.93 -40.28
C MET A 1 -2.70 18.11 -38.79
N ASN A 2 -3.31 17.15 -38.08
CA ASN A 2 -3.44 17.20 -36.63
C ASN A 2 -2.10 16.76 -36.04
N THR A 3 -1.43 17.67 -35.35
CA THR A 3 -0.29 17.37 -34.49
C THR A 3 -0.74 16.35 -33.44
N PRO A 4 0.03 15.27 -33.17
CA PRO A 4 -0.26 14.40 -32.05
C PRO A 4 -0.11 15.23 -30.78
N VAL A 5 -1.21 15.44 -30.06
CA VAL A 5 -1.17 15.99 -28.71
C VAL A 5 -0.51 14.92 -27.85
N THR A 6 0.76 15.12 -27.49
CA THR A 6 1.37 14.38 -26.39
C THR A 6 0.47 14.59 -25.16
N PRO A 7 -0.07 13.52 -24.55
CA PRO A 7 -0.91 13.65 -23.37
C PRO A 7 -0.14 14.46 -22.32
N SER A 8 -0.81 15.46 -21.75
CA SER A 8 -0.19 16.26 -20.71
C SER A 8 -0.01 15.38 -19.47
N SER A 9 1.05 15.58 -18.68
CA SER A 9 1.29 14.81 -17.44
C SER A 9 0.16 14.96 -16.40
N THR A 10 -0.80 15.84 -16.64
CA THR A 10 -2.02 16.05 -15.86
C THR A 10 -3.11 15.00 -16.10
N ASP A 11 -3.01 14.17 -17.14
CA ASP A 11 -4.10 13.27 -17.57
C ASP A 11 -4.03 11.88 -16.92
N THR A 12 -2.99 11.59 -16.14
CA THR A 12 -2.76 10.29 -15.50
C THR A 12 -2.54 10.42 -14.00
N PHE A 13 -3.18 9.56 -13.22
CA PHE A 13 -2.95 9.44 -11.78
C PHE A 13 -2.34 8.08 -11.42
N TYR A 14 -1.24 8.09 -10.69
CA TYR A 14 -0.53 6.89 -10.26
C TYR A 14 -0.93 6.51 -8.85
N ILE A 15 -1.36 5.27 -8.67
CA ILE A 15 -1.77 4.68 -7.41
C ILE A 15 -0.73 3.64 -7.05
N VAL A 16 -0.10 3.79 -5.88
CA VAL A 16 0.94 2.88 -5.43
C VAL A 16 0.45 2.19 -4.15
N ASP A 17 0.53 0.86 -4.12
CA ASP A 17 0.30 0.13 -2.87
C ASP A 17 1.43 0.40 -1.87
N PHE A 18 1.12 0.18 -0.60
CA PHE A 18 2.02 0.41 0.50
C PHE A 18 2.72 -0.88 0.96
N ASP A 19 1.95 -1.86 1.43
CA ASP A 19 2.50 -3.08 2.02
C ASP A 19 3.11 -3.98 0.96
N ARG A 20 4.35 -4.44 1.15
CA ARG A 20 5.08 -5.30 0.18
C ARG A 20 5.30 -4.69 -1.21
N THR A 21 4.86 -3.45 -1.43
CA THR A 21 5.15 -2.67 -2.63
C THR A 21 6.14 -1.54 -2.29
N LEU A 22 5.76 -0.56 -1.47
CA LEU A 22 6.67 0.51 -1.03
C LEU A 22 7.48 0.15 0.21
N VAL A 23 6.88 -0.61 1.13
CA VAL A 23 7.40 -0.81 2.48
C VAL A 23 7.52 -2.27 2.84
N ASP A 24 8.59 -2.60 3.56
CA ASP A 24 8.80 -3.88 4.20
C ASP A 24 7.86 -4.03 5.41
N SER A 25 6.63 -4.42 5.11
CA SER A 25 5.58 -4.59 6.12
C SER A 25 5.88 -5.72 7.11
N ASP A 26 6.73 -6.69 6.75
CA ASP A 26 7.14 -7.76 7.65
C ASP A 26 8.14 -7.24 8.68
N LYS A 27 9.12 -6.44 8.24
CA LYS A 27 10.05 -5.75 9.14
C LYS A 27 9.33 -4.79 10.09
N LEU A 28 8.33 -4.05 9.61
CA LEU A 28 7.49 -3.21 10.49
C LEU A 28 6.78 -4.03 11.56
N LEU A 29 6.19 -5.17 11.19
CA LEU A 29 5.51 -6.04 12.14
C LEU A 29 6.50 -6.59 13.18
N GLN A 30 7.70 -7.00 12.75
CA GLN A 30 8.75 -7.47 13.65
C GLN A 30 9.11 -6.41 14.69
N VAL A 31 9.40 -5.17 14.26
CA VAL A 31 9.73 -4.06 15.16
C VAL A 31 8.57 -3.76 16.11
N PHE A 32 7.32 -3.79 15.62
CA PHE A 32 6.14 -3.59 16.46
C PHE A 32 6.02 -4.66 17.55
N ILE A 33 6.25 -5.93 17.21
CA ILE A 33 6.25 -7.03 18.18
C ILE A 33 7.37 -6.86 19.20
N GLU A 34 8.60 -6.59 18.75
CA GLU A 34 9.77 -6.39 19.62
C GLU A 34 9.54 -5.28 20.65
N ILE A 35 8.97 -4.15 20.23
CA ILE A 35 8.65 -3.04 21.13
C ILE A 35 7.51 -3.40 22.06
N THR A 36 6.44 -4.01 21.54
CA THR A 36 5.31 -4.44 22.37
C THR A 36 5.76 -5.34 23.52
N ASN A 37 6.71 -6.24 23.28
CA ASN A 37 7.24 -7.13 24.32
C ASN A 37 8.01 -6.44 25.46
N GLN A 38 8.42 -5.18 25.26
CA GLN A 38 9.04 -4.38 26.31
C GLN A 38 8.02 -3.86 27.31
N TYR A 39 6.75 -3.73 26.89
CA TYR A 39 5.65 -3.21 27.71
C TYR A 39 4.79 -4.33 28.30
N ILE A 40 4.55 -5.39 27.52
CA ILE A 40 3.68 -6.51 27.91
C ILE A 40 4.28 -7.83 27.46
N LEU A 41 4.20 -8.85 28.31
CA LEU A 41 4.52 -10.23 27.93
C LEU A 41 3.40 -10.78 27.04
N LEU A 42 3.46 -10.46 25.75
CA LEU A 42 2.63 -11.13 24.76
C LEU A 42 3.28 -12.46 24.35
N PRO A 43 2.51 -13.54 24.21
CA PRO A 43 3.03 -14.77 23.62
C PRO A 43 3.33 -14.53 22.14
N ILE A 44 4.57 -14.14 21.83
CA ILE A 44 5.05 -13.78 20.48
C ILE A 44 4.68 -14.85 19.47
N GLU A 45 4.88 -16.12 19.83
CA GLU A 45 4.58 -17.28 18.99
C GLU A 45 3.09 -17.32 18.59
N ARG A 46 2.18 -16.88 19.48
CA ARG A 46 0.75 -16.82 19.20
C ARG A 46 0.43 -15.69 18.22
N VAL A 47 1.02 -14.53 18.41
CA VAL A 47 0.83 -13.36 17.52
C VAL A 47 1.36 -13.66 16.13
N GLN A 48 2.57 -14.22 16.03
CA GLN A 48 3.19 -14.62 14.76
C GLN A 48 2.39 -15.72 14.05
N LYS A 49 1.86 -16.70 14.81
CA LYS A 49 1.03 -17.76 14.24
C LYS A 49 -0.29 -17.20 13.67
N ILE A 50 -0.96 -16.31 14.41
CA ILE A 50 -2.19 -15.66 13.93
C ILE A 50 -1.88 -14.83 12.67
N ASP A 51 -0.78 -14.07 12.65
CA ASP A 51 -0.36 -13.30 11.48
C ASP A 51 -0.13 -14.20 10.26
N ALA A 52 0.62 -15.30 10.42
CA ALA A 52 0.88 -16.25 9.35
C ALA A 52 -0.42 -16.89 8.80
N ASP A 53 -1.34 -17.30 9.69
CA ASP A 53 -2.62 -17.91 9.32
C ASP A 53 -3.53 -16.93 8.57
N VAL A 54 -3.52 -15.65 8.95
CA VAL A 54 -4.32 -14.59 8.31
C VAL A 54 -3.72 -14.20 6.97
N LYS A 55 -2.39 -14.05 6.88
CA LYS A 55 -1.67 -13.79 5.62
C LYS A 55 -1.87 -14.91 4.60
N ALA A 56 -1.88 -16.17 5.04
CA ALA A 56 -2.14 -17.32 4.18
C ALA A 56 -3.54 -17.28 3.52
N LYS A 57 -4.51 -16.62 4.15
CA LYS A 57 -5.87 -16.41 3.63
C LYS A 57 -6.00 -15.14 2.77
N GLY A 58 -4.93 -14.36 2.65
CA GLY A 58 -4.92 -13.08 1.95
C GLY A 58 -5.60 -11.95 2.71
N ASP A 59 -5.75 -12.09 4.02
CA ASP A 59 -6.26 -11.04 4.90
C ASP A 59 -5.10 -10.34 5.64
N SER A 60 -5.39 -9.22 6.30
CA SER A 60 -4.40 -8.47 7.09
C SER A 60 -4.68 -8.67 8.58
N PHE A 61 -3.70 -9.19 9.33
CA PHE A 61 -3.85 -9.35 10.76
C PHE A 61 -3.73 -8.00 11.48
N ASP A 62 -4.78 -7.64 12.21
CA ASP A 62 -4.84 -6.39 12.97
C ASP A 62 -4.14 -6.53 14.32
N THR A 63 -2.81 -6.62 14.26
CA THR A 63 -1.96 -6.75 15.46
C THR A 63 -2.11 -5.52 16.36
N ALA A 64 -2.29 -4.33 15.79
CA ALA A 64 -2.41 -3.10 16.55
C ALA A 64 -3.67 -3.05 17.41
N SER A 65 -4.85 -3.38 16.85
CA SER A 65 -6.06 -3.43 17.66
C SER A 65 -5.97 -4.53 18.71
N TYR A 66 -5.41 -5.69 18.37
CA TYR A 66 -5.21 -6.77 19.35
C TYR A 66 -4.39 -6.31 20.56
N VAL A 67 -3.27 -5.62 20.34
CA VAL A 67 -2.42 -5.08 21.41
C VAL A 67 -3.13 -3.99 22.19
N ARG A 68 -3.77 -3.04 21.49
CA ARG A 68 -4.52 -1.93 22.12
C ARG A 68 -5.63 -2.46 23.02
N ASP A 69 -6.43 -3.41 22.52
CA ASP A 69 -7.58 -3.93 23.23
C ASP A 69 -7.13 -4.75 24.45
N HIS A 70 -6.04 -5.52 24.33
CA HIS A 70 -5.43 -6.22 25.47
C HIS A 70 -4.94 -5.27 26.57
N LEU A 71 -4.37 -4.11 26.20
CA LEU A 71 -3.97 -3.07 27.15
C LEU A 71 -5.18 -2.37 27.77
N ALA A 72 -6.25 -2.15 26.99
CA ALA A 72 -7.50 -1.56 27.47
C ALA A 72 -8.18 -2.45 28.53
N ASP A 73 -8.20 -3.77 28.32
CA ASP A 73 -8.73 -4.75 29.28
C ASP A 73 -7.98 -4.75 30.62
N GLN A 74 -6.76 -4.19 30.64
CA GLN A 74 -5.91 -4.03 31.83
C GLN A 74 -5.83 -2.59 32.34
N ASP A 75 -6.72 -1.71 31.86
CA ASP A 75 -6.75 -0.27 32.20
C ASP A 75 -5.40 0.44 31.99
N SER A 76 -4.64 0.00 30.98
CA SER A 76 -3.26 0.41 30.70
C SER A 76 -3.12 1.12 29.35
N LEU A 77 -4.12 1.92 28.97
CA LEU A 77 -4.13 2.65 27.69
C LEU A 77 -3.02 3.71 27.58
N ASP A 78 -2.46 4.19 28.68
CA ASP A 78 -1.30 5.09 28.62
C ASP A 78 -0.04 4.40 28.07
N LEU A 79 0.09 3.08 28.29
CA LEU A 79 1.17 2.27 27.70
C LEU A 79 1.01 2.17 26.19
N TRP A 80 -0.22 2.12 25.68
CA TRP A 80 -0.48 2.11 24.24
C TRP A 80 0.10 3.36 23.55
N GLU A 81 -0.11 4.55 24.12
CA GLU A 81 0.45 5.78 23.56
C GLU A 81 1.98 5.78 23.56
N ARG A 82 2.61 5.26 24.62
CA ARG A 82 4.08 5.16 24.72
C ARG A 82 4.62 4.18 23.68
N LEU A 83 3.97 3.03 23.55
CA LEU A 83 4.30 2.00 22.56
C LEU A 83 4.19 2.56 21.14
N GLN A 84 3.11 3.27 20.79
CA GLN A 84 2.97 3.92 19.48
C GLN A 84 4.10 4.91 19.20
N LYS A 85 4.43 5.77 20.19
CA LYS A 85 5.53 6.75 20.06
C LYS A 85 6.87 6.06 19.85
N GLN A 86 7.18 5.03 20.64
CA GLN A 86 8.41 4.26 20.50
C GLN A 86 8.45 3.54 19.15
N PHE A 87 7.37 2.87 18.74
CA PHE A 87 7.28 2.21 17.44
C PHE A 87 7.54 3.16 16.28
N ILE A 88 6.93 4.34 16.28
CA ILE A 88 7.15 5.35 15.25
C ILE A 88 8.60 5.84 15.27
N HIS A 89 9.17 6.07 16.46
CA HIS A 89 10.54 6.55 16.61
C HIS A 89 11.56 5.53 16.07
N GLU A 90 11.53 4.30 16.59
CA GLU A 90 12.45 3.22 16.21
C GLU A 90 12.32 2.86 14.74
N SER A 91 11.07 2.79 14.23
CA SER A 91 10.86 2.46 12.82
C SER A 91 11.41 3.51 11.88
N ARG A 92 11.36 4.80 12.24
CA ARG A 92 11.94 5.88 11.43
C ARG A 92 13.47 5.89 11.43
N ALA A 93 14.09 5.38 12.48
CA ALA A 93 15.54 5.22 12.54
C ALA A 93 16.04 4.10 11.63
N LEU A 94 15.15 3.19 11.22
CA LEU A 94 15.43 2.09 10.31
C LEU A 94 14.95 2.42 8.90
N ASN A 95 15.65 1.91 7.89
CA ASN A 95 15.12 1.93 6.53
C ASN A 95 14.00 0.87 6.40
N MET A 96 12.76 1.32 6.27
CA MET A 96 11.57 0.47 6.08
C MET A 96 11.16 0.32 4.62
N LEU A 97 11.81 1.02 3.69
CA LEU A 97 11.44 0.97 2.28
C LEU A 97 11.99 -0.31 1.62
N LEU A 98 11.22 -0.87 0.70
CA LEU A 98 11.68 -1.95 -0.17
C LEU A 98 12.62 -1.41 -1.27
N PRO A 99 13.46 -2.27 -1.86
CA PRO A 99 14.32 -1.88 -2.98
C PRO A 99 13.52 -1.26 -4.14
N GLY A 100 13.95 -0.09 -4.63
CA GLY A 100 13.29 0.63 -5.73
C GLY A 100 12.14 1.54 -5.30
N ALA A 101 11.67 1.47 -4.04
CA ALA A 101 10.57 2.31 -3.58
C ALA A 101 10.94 3.79 -3.50
N ASN A 102 12.14 4.10 -2.98
CA ASN A 102 12.63 5.47 -2.91
C ASN A 102 12.86 6.05 -4.31
N GLU A 103 13.43 5.24 -5.21
CA GLU A 103 13.70 5.57 -6.61
C GLU A 103 12.41 5.84 -7.37
N LEU A 104 11.37 5.00 -7.19
CA LEU A 104 10.07 5.19 -7.82
C LEU A 104 9.42 6.49 -7.35
N LEU A 105 9.38 6.74 -6.04
CA LEU A 105 8.79 7.97 -5.50
C LEU A 105 9.57 9.21 -5.97
N ALA A 106 10.90 9.15 -5.96
CA ALA A 106 11.74 10.24 -6.47
C ALA A 106 11.48 10.49 -7.97
N TYR A 107 11.34 9.42 -8.76
CA TYR A 107 11.02 9.49 -10.18
C TYR A 107 9.65 10.15 -10.42
N LEU A 108 8.59 9.70 -9.74
CA LEU A 108 7.24 10.26 -9.87
C LEU A 108 7.24 11.75 -9.51
N ASN A 109 7.93 12.15 -8.44
CA ASN A 109 8.05 13.54 -8.03
C ASN A 109 8.84 14.39 -9.03
N ARG A 110 10.02 13.94 -9.46
CA ARG A 110 10.90 14.64 -10.41
C ARG A 110 10.24 14.87 -11.76
N THR A 111 9.41 13.92 -12.20
CA THR A 111 8.69 13.98 -13.48
C THR A 111 7.29 14.60 -13.36
N HIS A 112 6.96 15.15 -12.18
CA HIS A 112 5.66 15.77 -11.89
C HIS A 112 4.45 14.85 -12.18
N LYS A 113 4.62 13.54 -11.99
CA LYS A 113 3.55 12.56 -12.11
C LYS A 113 2.72 12.58 -10.82
N SER A 114 1.43 12.94 -10.96
CA SER A 114 0.51 12.97 -9.82
C SER A 114 0.29 11.57 -9.27
N HIS A 115 0.46 11.39 -7.96
CA HIS A 115 0.36 10.08 -7.34
C HIS A 115 -0.20 10.12 -5.92
N GLY A 116 -0.65 8.96 -5.46
CA GLY A 116 -1.12 8.73 -4.09
C GLY A 116 -1.02 7.26 -3.71
N ILE A 117 -1.22 6.99 -2.43
CA ILE A 117 -1.18 5.63 -1.87
C ILE A 117 -2.58 5.07 -1.71
N LEU A 118 -2.86 3.88 -2.23
CA LEU A 118 -4.08 3.13 -1.94
C LEU A 118 -3.69 1.80 -1.31
N THR A 119 -3.92 1.65 0.00
CA THR A 119 -3.55 0.46 0.76
C THR A 119 -4.76 -0.24 1.35
N TYR A 120 -4.69 -1.57 1.46
CA TYR A 120 -5.71 -2.40 2.07
C TYR A 120 -5.31 -2.81 3.49
N GLY A 121 -6.22 -2.68 4.44
CA GLY A 121 -6.07 -3.28 5.77
C GLY A 121 -6.86 -2.54 6.84
N ASN A 122 -6.65 -2.91 8.09
CA ASN A 122 -7.27 -2.21 9.21
C ASN A 122 -6.79 -0.75 9.27
N PRO A 123 -7.68 0.26 9.39
CA PRO A 123 -7.31 1.66 9.45
C PRO A 123 -6.32 2.02 10.55
N LEU A 124 -6.49 1.49 11.77
CA LEU A 124 -5.58 1.76 12.89
C LEU A 124 -4.17 1.29 12.55
N TRP A 125 -4.06 0.03 12.11
CA TRP A 125 -2.76 -0.56 11.83
C TRP A 125 -2.08 0.10 10.63
N GLN A 126 -2.82 0.33 9.54
CA GLN A 126 -2.28 0.98 8.36
C GLN A 126 -1.81 2.41 8.65
N HIS A 127 -2.59 3.20 9.41
CA HIS A 127 -2.16 4.54 9.80
C HIS A 127 -0.88 4.52 10.65
N LEU A 128 -0.75 3.57 11.57
CA LEU A 128 0.45 3.43 12.38
C LEU A 128 1.68 3.09 11.52
N LYS A 129 1.55 2.14 10.58
CA LYS A 129 2.63 1.77 9.65
C LYS A 129 3.04 2.91 8.72
N LEU A 130 2.07 3.61 8.14
CA LEU A 130 2.32 4.80 7.30
C LEU A 130 3.08 5.87 8.10
N THR A 131 2.68 6.08 9.35
CA THR A 131 3.31 7.08 10.22
C THR A 131 4.75 6.72 10.57
N ALA A 132 4.96 5.46 10.92
CA ALA A 132 6.25 4.86 11.25
C ALA A 132 7.21 4.82 10.06
N SER A 133 6.68 4.73 8.84
CA SER A 133 7.48 4.70 7.61
C SER A 133 7.66 6.07 6.95
N GLY A 134 7.16 7.15 7.58
CA GLY A 134 7.36 8.52 7.08
C GLY A 134 6.34 9.03 6.05
N PHE A 135 5.26 8.30 5.77
CA PHE A 135 4.27 8.64 4.73
C PHE A 135 3.11 9.53 5.21
N ASN A 136 3.30 10.29 6.30
CA ASN A 136 2.25 11.12 6.91
C ASN A 136 1.71 12.20 5.98
N HIS A 137 2.57 12.71 5.10
CA HIS A 137 2.30 13.85 4.22
C HIS A 137 1.87 13.43 2.81
N VAL A 138 1.82 12.13 2.53
CA VAL A 138 1.43 11.61 1.22
C VAL A 138 -0.08 11.43 1.17
N HIS A 139 -0.69 11.88 0.07
CA HIS A 139 -2.10 11.63 -0.25
C HIS A 139 -2.37 10.13 -0.23
N ARG A 140 -3.39 9.71 0.52
CA ARG A 140 -3.61 8.28 0.76
C ARG A 140 -5.08 7.95 1.01
N ILE A 141 -5.43 6.72 0.67
CA ILE A 141 -6.67 6.06 1.05
C ILE A 141 -6.31 4.73 1.70
N VAL A 142 -6.89 4.48 2.86
CA VAL A 142 -6.87 3.16 3.51
C VAL A 142 -8.24 2.54 3.33
N THR A 143 -8.31 1.46 2.54
CA THR A 143 -9.54 0.73 2.27
C THR A 143 -9.59 -0.58 3.07
N THR A 144 -10.79 -1.02 3.43
CA THR A 144 -11.06 -2.34 4.00
C THR A 144 -11.49 -3.35 2.93
N ASP A 145 -11.57 -2.95 1.66
CA ASP A 145 -11.76 -3.85 0.52
C ASP A 145 -10.42 -4.13 -0.16
N LYS A 146 -10.05 -5.42 -0.25
CA LYS A 146 -8.81 -5.85 -0.91
C LYS A 146 -8.88 -5.75 -2.44
N HIS A 147 -10.08 -5.67 -3.02
CA HIS A 147 -10.29 -5.57 -4.47
C HIS A 147 -10.24 -4.10 -4.92
N LYS A 148 -9.05 -3.49 -4.82
CA LYS A 148 -8.83 -2.06 -5.12
C LYS A 148 -9.28 -1.67 -6.53
N GLY A 149 -9.14 -2.56 -7.51
CA GLY A 149 -9.58 -2.35 -8.88
C GLY A 149 -11.07 -2.00 -8.98
N ARG A 150 -11.94 -2.65 -8.20
CA ARG A 150 -13.37 -2.33 -8.14
C ARG A 150 -13.63 -0.93 -7.57
N LEU A 151 -12.90 -0.56 -6.52
CA LEU A 151 -12.98 0.78 -5.94
C LEU A 151 -12.58 1.83 -6.98
N ILE A 152 -11.47 1.60 -7.69
CA ILE A 152 -10.95 2.49 -8.73
C ILE A 152 -11.94 2.59 -9.90
N SER A 153 -12.51 1.47 -10.36
CA SER A 153 -13.55 1.45 -11.40
C SER A 153 -14.79 2.25 -11.00
N GLY A 154 -15.11 2.31 -9.71
CA GLY A 154 -16.19 3.15 -9.18
C GLY A 154 -15.98 4.65 -9.37
N TRP A 155 -14.76 5.10 -9.68
CA TRP A 155 -14.44 6.50 -9.97
C TRP A 155 -14.66 6.86 -11.44
N GLN A 156 -14.81 5.85 -12.31
CA GLN A 156 -14.97 6.06 -13.74
C GLN A 156 -16.32 6.70 -14.07
N GLN A 157 -16.29 7.73 -14.89
CA GLN A 157 -17.44 8.46 -15.39
C GLN A 157 -17.96 7.84 -16.69
N SER A 158 -19.16 8.23 -17.12
CA SER A 158 -19.77 7.71 -18.35
C SER A 158 -19.00 8.02 -19.63
N ASP A 159 -18.16 9.06 -19.61
CA ASP A 159 -17.28 9.44 -20.72
C ASP A 159 -15.93 8.69 -20.72
N GLY A 160 -15.71 7.80 -19.75
CA GLY A 160 -14.50 7.00 -19.59
C GLY A 160 -13.41 7.66 -18.74
N SER A 161 -13.52 8.95 -18.42
CA SER A 161 -12.62 9.64 -17.49
C SER A 161 -12.82 9.17 -16.05
N PHE A 162 -11.93 9.55 -15.14
CA PHE A 162 -12.00 9.20 -13.72
C PHE A 162 -12.11 10.47 -12.88
N HIS A 163 -13.09 10.52 -11.99
CA HIS A 163 -13.17 11.57 -10.98
C HIS A 163 -12.53 11.07 -9.68
N LEU A 164 -11.33 11.55 -9.39
CA LEU A 164 -10.57 11.10 -8.23
C LEU A 164 -11.30 11.48 -6.92
N PRO A 165 -11.19 10.65 -5.87
CA PRO A 165 -11.70 11.00 -4.55
C PRO A 165 -10.98 12.24 -3.95
N PRO A 166 -11.61 12.96 -3.00
CA PRO A 166 -11.02 14.15 -2.37
C PRO A 166 -9.65 13.94 -1.74
N GLU A 167 -9.40 12.74 -1.20
CA GLU A 167 -8.11 12.33 -0.62
C GLU A 167 -6.97 12.37 -1.64
N PHE A 168 -7.29 12.19 -2.92
CA PHE A 168 -6.41 12.32 -4.08
C PHE A 168 -6.60 13.64 -4.84
N GLY A 169 -7.25 14.63 -4.21
CA GLY A 169 -7.39 15.99 -4.72
C GLY A 169 -8.67 16.28 -5.49
N GLY A 170 -9.58 15.31 -5.67
CA GLY A 170 -10.92 15.58 -6.20
C GLY A 170 -10.99 16.01 -7.67
N ARG A 171 -9.93 15.79 -8.44
CA ARG A 171 -9.84 16.24 -9.85
C ARG A 171 -10.19 15.13 -10.83
N ALA A 172 -10.57 15.50 -12.05
CA ALA A 172 -10.72 14.55 -13.15
C ALA A 172 -9.36 14.19 -13.76
N VAL A 173 -9.20 12.94 -14.20
CA VAL A 173 -8.06 12.42 -14.98
C VAL A 173 -8.57 11.49 -16.08
N GLU A 174 -7.80 11.29 -17.15
CA GLU A 174 -8.22 10.42 -18.26
C GLU A 174 -7.96 8.94 -17.97
N ARG A 175 -6.93 8.63 -17.17
CA ARG A 175 -6.56 7.26 -16.81
C ARG A 175 -5.87 7.14 -15.47
N VAL A 176 -5.85 5.92 -14.97
CA VAL A 176 -5.16 5.56 -13.72
C VAL A 176 -4.14 4.47 -13.97
N VAL A 177 -3.07 4.49 -13.19
CA VAL A 177 -2.04 3.45 -13.17
C VAL A 177 -1.97 2.85 -11.77
N LEU A 178 -2.17 1.55 -11.64
CA LEU A 178 -2.06 0.85 -10.34
C LEU A 178 -0.79 0.01 -10.25
N ILE A 179 0.03 0.29 -9.25
CA ILE A 179 1.25 -0.45 -8.91
C ILE A 179 1.01 -1.18 -7.58
N ASP A 180 0.87 -2.51 -7.63
CA ASP A 180 0.47 -3.32 -6.48
C ASP A 180 0.99 -4.75 -6.65
N ASP A 181 1.54 -5.36 -5.61
CA ASP A 181 2.14 -6.70 -5.68
C ASP A 181 1.10 -7.84 -5.73
N LYS A 182 -0.18 -7.58 -5.44
CA LYS A 182 -1.21 -8.62 -5.31
C LYS A 182 -2.16 -8.66 -6.50
N SER A 183 -2.35 -9.87 -7.04
CA SER A 183 -3.33 -10.14 -8.11
C SER A 183 -4.75 -9.64 -7.77
N ALA A 184 -5.20 -9.88 -6.54
CA ALA A 184 -6.54 -9.51 -6.06
C ALA A 184 -6.80 -8.00 -6.09
N SER A 185 -5.76 -7.17 -5.99
CA SER A 185 -5.88 -5.72 -6.10
C SER A 185 -6.33 -5.27 -7.48
N TYR A 186 -6.12 -6.11 -8.51
CA TYR A 186 -6.54 -5.87 -9.89
C TYR A 186 -7.91 -6.46 -10.26
N ASP A 187 -8.58 -7.13 -9.33
CA ASP A 187 -9.95 -7.60 -9.54
C ASP A 187 -10.87 -6.40 -9.82
N GLY A 188 -11.57 -6.45 -10.97
CA GLY A 188 -12.43 -5.37 -11.44
C GLY A 188 -11.70 -4.09 -11.82
N PHE A 189 -10.37 -4.13 -12.04
CA PHE A 189 -9.60 -2.96 -12.48
C PHE A 189 -10.08 -2.48 -13.86
N PRO A 190 -10.17 -1.15 -14.10
CA PRO A 190 -10.68 -0.62 -15.35
C PRO A 190 -9.82 -1.07 -16.54
N PRO A 191 -10.43 -1.24 -17.73
CA PRO A 191 -9.70 -1.57 -18.95
C PRO A 191 -8.86 -0.38 -19.44
N GLU A 192 -8.24 -0.55 -20.61
CA GLU A 192 -7.54 0.53 -21.31
C GLU A 192 -8.44 1.79 -21.44
N PRO A 193 -7.86 3.01 -21.33
CA PRO A 193 -6.42 3.32 -21.34
C PRO A 193 -5.69 3.20 -20.00
N SER A 194 -6.38 2.75 -18.94
CA SER A 194 -5.76 2.45 -17.65
C SER A 194 -4.94 1.16 -17.74
N HIS A 195 -3.87 1.07 -16.97
CA HIS A 195 -3.00 -0.11 -16.93
C HIS A 195 -2.42 -0.31 -15.53
N GLY A 196 -1.88 -1.49 -15.27
CA GLY A 196 -1.27 -1.83 -13.99
C GLY A 196 0.14 -2.39 -14.14
N TYR A 197 0.90 -2.34 -13.05
CA TYR A 197 2.17 -3.04 -12.93
C TYR A 197 2.16 -3.86 -11.65
N GLN A 198 2.34 -5.18 -11.77
CA GLN A 198 2.49 -6.06 -10.62
C GLN A 198 3.98 -6.35 -10.37
N PRO A 199 4.66 -5.59 -9.47
CA PRO A 199 6.03 -5.86 -9.08
C PRO A 199 6.12 -7.06 -8.14
N LEU A 200 6.36 -8.24 -8.70
CA LEU A 200 6.39 -9.50 -7.96
C LEU A 200 7.47 -10.43 -8.49
N ASP A 201 8.39 -10.85 -7.62
CA ASP A 201 9.24 -12.01 -7.88
C ASP A 201 8.50 -13.30 -7.54
N TYR A 202 8.06 -14.02 -8.58
CA TYR A 202 7.32 -15.27 -8.48
C TYR A 202 8.10 -16.39 -7.78
N ALA A 203 9.44 -16.33 -7.74
CA ALA A 203 10.24 -17.32 -7.01
C ALA A 203 10.05 -17.21 -5.48
N THR A 204 9.69 -16.03 -4.99
CA THR A 204 9.52 -15.72 -3.56
C THR A 204 8.10 -15.27 -3.20
N ALA A 205 7.17 -15.31 -4.16
CA ALA A 205 5.81 -14.83 -3.97
C ALA A 205 5.02 -15.65 -2.95
N LEU A 206 4.25 -14.96 -2.12
CA LEU A 206 3.28 -15.57 -1.21
C LEU A 206 2.03 -16.01 -1.98
N PRO A 207 1.32 -17.05 -1.52
CA PRO A 207 0.07 -17.50 -2.15
C PRO A 207 -0.96 -16.38 -2.36
N ALA A 208 -1.05 -15.43 -1.41
CA ALA A 208 -1.98 -14.31 -1.49
C ALA A 208 -1.62 -13.24 -2.54
N GLN A 209 -0.40 -13.25 -3.09
CA GLN A 209 0.04 -12.35 -4.16
C GLN A 209 -0.23 -12.95 -5.56
N LEU A 210 -0.40 -14.28 -5.62
CA LEU A 210 -0.62 -15.03 -6.86
C LEU A 210 -2.08 -14.98 -7.29
N GLY A 211 -2.32 -15.18 -8.58
CA GLY A 211 -3.65 -15.19 -9.20
C GLY A 211 -3.60 -14.59 -10.59
N ASP A 212 -4.74 -14.62 -11.27
CA ASP A 212 -4.88 -14.02 -12.58
C ASP A 212 -4.98 -12.49 -12.45
N VAL A 213 -4.39 -11.78 -13.39
CA VAL A 213 -4.54 -10.33 -13.54
C VAL A 213 -5.12 -9.99 -14.93
N PRO A 214 -5.82 -8.86 -15.08
CA PRO A 214 -6.30 -8.38 -16.37
C PRO A 214 -5.17 -8.19 -17.41
N ARG A 215 -5.53 -8.26 -18.70
CA ARG A 215 -4.55 -8.16 -19.81
C ARG A 215 -3.78 -6.83 -19.87
N ASN A 216 -4.34 -5.76 -19.31
CA ASN A 216 -3.71 -4.45 -19.21
C ASN A 216 -2.85 -4.30 -17.94
N VAL A 217 -2.54 -5.40 -17.25
CA VAL A 217 -1.58 -5.44 -16.13
C VAL A 217 -0.31 -6.13 -16.58
N THR A 218 0.82 -5.45 -16.41
CA THR A 218 2.14 -5.97 -16.76
C THR A 218 2.82 -6.54 -15.52
N HIS A 219 3.23 -7.81 -15.57
CA HIS A 219 4.08 -8.38 -14.54
C HIS A 219 5.52 -7.87 -14.70
N VAL A 220 6.10 -7.43 -13.60
CA VAL A 220 7.52 -7.03 -13.52
C VAL A 220 8.12 -7.61 -12.25
N THR A 221 9.43 -7.79 -12.19
CA THR A 221 10.08 -8.44 -11.03
C THR A 221 10.52 -7.45 -9.95
N SER A 222 10.43 -6.15 -10.21
CA SER A 222 10.84 -5.11 -9.25
C SER A 222 10.25 -3.74 -9.59
N LEU A 223 10.29 -2.81 -8.64
CA LEU A 223 9.94 -1.41 -8.88
C LEU A 223 10.89 -0.69 -9.84
N HIS A 224 12.14 -1.13 -9.98
CA HIS A 224 13.06 -0.57 -10.97
C HIS A 224 12.57 -0.79 -12.40
N GLN A 225 12.05 -1.98 -12.71
CA GLN A 225 11.44 -2.25 -14.00
C GLN A 225 10.17 -1.44 -14.24
N VAL A 226 9.41 -1.12 -13.18
CA VAL A 226 8.29 -0.18 -13.31
C VAL A 226 8.82 1.18 -13.78
N ILE A 227 9.88 1.69 -13.16
CA ILE A 227 10.49 2.97 -13.55
C ILE A 227 10.94 2.94 -15.01
N ASP A 228 11.66 1.89 -15.44
CA ASP A 228 12.12 1.73 -16.82
C ASP A 228 10.97 1.74 -17.84
N LEU A 229 9.79 1.24 -17.47
CA LEU A 229 8.59 1.23 -18.33
C LEU A 229 7.80 2.54 -18.29
N LEU A 230 8.08 3.43 -17.35
CA LEU A 230 7.45 4.75 -17.24
C LEU A 230 8.24 5.87 -17.93
N GLU A 231 9.54 5.65 -18.15
CA GLU A 231 10.45 6.51 -18.94
C GLU A 231 10.09 6.55 -20.44
#